data_AF-A0A938DGE8-F1
#
_entry.id   AF-A0A938DGE8-F1
#
_cell.length_a   1.000
_cell.length_b   1.000
_cell.length_c   1.000
_cell.angle_alpha   90.00
_cell.angle_beta   90.00
_cell.angle_gamma   90.00
#
_symmetry.space_group_name_H-M   'P 1'
#
loop_
_entity.id
_entity.type
_entity.pdbx_description
1 polymer ?
#
loop_
_entity_poly.entity_id
_entity_poly.type
_entity_poly.pdbx_seq_one_letter_code
_entity_poly.pdbx_strand_id
1 'polypeptide(L)'
;MRKTILASSCFSTTITILSFLALSLSSGSSTGIGVTDEHSRDFLARRGLICSIALSQRVPPELVAGVILAENHLNKNWIDTIQDALFRGILKYHDIDWWSRWAEYSMALTARDQSLRLSTNKWSERVVATGLVFSIGPAQITPRTALTACYNVSNPPALCKKNVKAIIAGLLEYDGAIVLASVILRFEAESHKMNTGKDVSNNLGLWATLYNAGGDYLRHENKDKTSNNFGMWIELNANDIARLLACS
;
A
#
# COMPACT_ATOMS: atom_id res chain seq x y z
N MET A 1 -31.61 -32.43 26.79
CA MET A 1 -30.87 -31.16 26.85
C MET A 1 -29.53 -31.36 27.55
N ARG A 2 -28.44 -31.51 26.80
CA ARG A 2 -27.06 -31.34 27.29
C ARG A 2 -26.26 -30.73 26.15
N LYS A 3 -25.94 -29.44 26.26
CA LYS A 3 -24.99 -28.75 25.39
C LYS A 3 -23.61 -29.01 25.96
N THR A 4 -22.83 -29.82 25.26
CA THR A 4 -21.42 -30.03 25.57
C THR A 4 -20.59 -29.03 24.77
N ILE A 5 -19.81 -28.27 25.52
CA ILE A 5 -18.84 -27.27 25.09
C ILE A 5 -17.75 -27.97 24.26
N LEU A 6 -17.56 -27.56 23.00
CA LEU A 6 -16.35 -27.89 22.25
C LEU A 6 -15.44 -26.67 22.27
N ALA A 7 -14.33 -26.85 23.00
CA ALA A 7 -13.26 -25.90 23.18
C ALA A 7 -12.60 -25.56 21.84
N SER A 8 -12.47 -24.26 21.59
CA SER A 8 -11.61 -23.69 20.56
C SER A 8 -10.15 -23.82 21.02
N SER A 9 -9.40 -24.74 20.40
CA SER A 9 -7.95 -24.84 20.59
C SER A 9 -7.28 -25.38 19.32
N CYS A 10 -6.76 -24.48 18.49
CA CYS A 10 -5.53 -24.66 17.69
C CYS A 10 -5.24 -23.40 16.88
N PHE A 11 -4.77 -22.35 17.56
CA PHE A 11 -4.02 -21.25 16.94
C PHE A 11 -2.75 -21.05 17.77
N SER A 12 -1.87 -22.05 17.73
CA SER A 12 -0.52 -21.91 18.26
C SER A 12 0.42 -22.74 17.40
N THR A 13 0.83 -22.14 16.29
CA THR A 13 2.03 -22.56 15.56
C THR A 13 2.79 -21.30 15.20
N THR A 14 3.52 -20.83 16.21
CA THR A 14 4.85 -20.22 16.16
C THR A 14 5.26 -19.58 14.82
N ILE A 15 4.99 -18.28 14.67
CA ILE A 15 5.78 -17.39 13.80
C ILE A 15 6.59 -16.51 14.75
N THR A 16 7.75 -17.00 15.17
CA THR A 16 8.71 -16.26 16.01
C THR A 16 10.07 -16.26 15.31
N ILE A 17 10.13 -15.71 14.10
CA ILE A 17 11.38 -15.36 13.42
C ILE A 17 11.07 -14.15 12.53
N LEU A 18 11.15 -12.91 13.03
CA LEU A 18 11.34 -11.68 12.21
C LEU A 18 11.36 -10.36 13.01
N SER A 19 11.62 -10.36 14.33
CA SER A 19 11.57 -9.12 15.14
C SER A 19 12.92 -8.41 15.35
N PHE A 20 14.01 -8.79 14.67
CA PHE A 20 15.35 -8.29 15.02
C PHE A 20 16.17 -7.57 13.93
N LEU A 21 15.62 -7.26 12.75
CA LEU A 21 16.35 -6.56 11.70
C LEU A 21 15.54 -5.38 11.17
N ALA A 22 15.53 -4.28 11.91
CA ALA A 22 15.05 -2.99 11.40
C ALA A 22 15.72 -1.85 12.17
N LEU A 23 17.02 -1.65 11.96
CA LEU A 23 17.75 -0.43 12.37
C LEU A 23 19.08 -0.37 11.61
N SER A 24 19.04 0.15 10.38
CA SER A 24 20.20 0.82 9.78
C SER A 24 19.75 1.68 8.61
N LEU A 25 19.90 2.99 8.79
CA LEU A 25 19.75 4.05 7.81
C LEU A 25 20.73 3.91 6.65
N SER A 26 20.27 4.24 5.43
CA SER A 26 21.15 4.81 4.41
C SER A 26 20.39 5.81 3.56
N SER A 27 20.71 7.10 3.73
CA SER A 27 20.23 8.20 2.91
C SER A 27 21.14 8.37 1.69
N GLY A 28 20.68 7.87 0.54
CA GLY A 28 21.26 8.17 -0.77
C GLY A 28 20.43 9.23 -1.48
N SER A 29 20.86 10.50 -1.41
CA SER A 29 20.27 11.60 -2.16
C SER A 29 20.78 11.55 -3.61
N SER A 30 19.97 11.02 -4.52
CA SER A 30 20.15 11.19 -5.97
C SER A 30 19.06 12.13 -6.49
N THR A 31 19.43 13.39 -6.68
CA THR A 31 18.57 14.43 -7.26
C THR A 31 18.71 14.41 -8.78
N GLY A 32 17.72 13.83 -9.46
CA GLY A 32 17.57 13.85 -10.91
C GLY A 32 18.22 12.65 -11.60
N ILE A 33 17.56 12.12 -12.63
CA ILE A 33 17.87 10.88 -13.39
C ILE A 33 17.23 9.61 -12.79
N GLY A 34 15.94 9.64 -12.45
CA GLY A 34 15.22 8.46 -11.94
C GLY A 34 14.44 7.66 -12.99
N VAL A 35 13.94 8.28 -14.07
CA VAL A 35 12.93 7.63 -14.95
C VAL A 35 13.55 7.05 -16.24
N THR A 36 14.87 7.14 -16.40
CA THR A 36 15.55 6.80 -17.66
C THR A 36 16.30 5.47 -17.64
N ASP A 37 16.41 4.80 -16.48
CA ASP A 37 17.02 3.48 -16.41
C ASP A 37 16.12 2.40 -17.07
N GLU A 38 16.73 1.26 -17.40
CA GLU A 38 16.06 0.17 -18.11
C GLU A 38 14.89 -0.42 -17.33
N HIS A 39 15.00 -0.55 -16.00
CA HIS A 39 13.94 -1.12 -15.17
C HIS A 39 12.72 -0.19 -15.11
N SER A 40 12.95 1.12 -15.01
CA SER A 40 11.89 2.13 -15.11
C SER A 40 11.18 2.06 -16.46
N ARG A 41 11.91 1.88 -17.57
CA ARG A 41 11.31 1.74 -18.91
C ARG A 41 10.48 0.46 -19.05
N ASP A 42 10.98 -0.67 -18.56
CA ASP A 42 10.28 -1.96 -18.59
C ASP A 42 8.97 -1.91 -17.78
N PHE A 43 8.97 -1.22 -16.65
CA PHE A 43 7.75 -0.95 -15.90
C PHE A 43 6.79 -0.07 -16.72
N LEU A 44 7.27 1.05 -17.26
CA LEU A 44 6.45 1.99 -18.04
C LEU A 44 5.92 1.39 -19.36
N ALA A 45 6.48 0.30 -19.86
CA ALA A 45 5.91 -0.47 -20.98
C ALA A 45 4.47 -0.95 -20.68
N ARG A 46 4.06 -1.01 -19.39
CA ARG A 46 2.67 -1.28 -18.95
C ARG A 46 1.73 -0.08 -19.07
N ARG A 47 2.11 0.97 -19.80
CA ARG A 47 1.33 2.20 -19.99
C ARG A 47 -0.15 1.98 -20.26
N GLY A 48 -0.53 0.99 -21.07
CA GLY A 48 -1.94 0.71 -21.37
C GLY A 48 -2.76 0.37 -20.13
N LEU A 49 -2.20 -0.44 -19.24
CA LEU A 49 -2.82 -0.77 -17.95
C LEU A 49 -2.80 0.44 -17.01
N ILE A 50 -1.67 1.14 -16.90
CA ILE A 50 -1.51 2.32 -16.02
C ILE A 50 -2.54 3.38 -16.40
N CYS A 51 -2.59 3.79 -17.67
CA CYS A 51 -3.52 4.81 -18.15
C CYS A 51 -4.98 4.40 -17.92
N SER A 52 -5.37 3.19 -18.35
CA SER A 52 -6.77 2.76 -18.28
C SER A 52 -7.28 2.68 -16.84
N ILE A 53 -6.49 2.11 -15.92
CA ILE A 53 -6.87 1.99 -14.52
C ILE A 53 -6.86 3.36 -13.83
N ALA A 54 -5.81 4.16 -14.00
CA ALA A 54 -5.71 5.47 -13.36
C ALA A 54 -6.86 6.39 -13.75
N LEU A 55 -7.19 6.46 -15.05
CA LEU A 55 -8.33 7.22 -15.56
C LEU A 55 -9.66 6.70 -15.01
N SER A 56 -9.84 5.37 -14.91
CA SER A 56 -11.06 4.78 -14.32
C SER A 56 -11.25 5.14 -12.84
N GLN A 57 -10.15 5.35 -12.11
CA GLN A 57 -10.13 5.75 -10.71
C GLN A 57 -10.04 7.27 -10.54
N ARG A 58 -10.02 8.05 -11.63
CA ARG A 58 -9.84 9.51 -11.59
C ARG A 58 -8.58 9.92 -10.84
N VAL A 59 -7.49 9.21 -11.09
CA VAL A 59 -6.15 9.49 -10.59
C VAL A 59 -5.25 9.82 -11.79
N PRO A 60 -4.37 10.82 -11.70
CA PRO A 60 -3.37 11.09 -12.74
C PRO A 60 -2.49 9.85 -12.98
N PRO A 61 -2.36 9.35 -14.22
CA PRO A 61 -1.55 8.17 -14.52
C PRO A 61 -0.09 8.28 -14.07
N GLU A 62 0.49 9.47 -14.17
CA GLU A 62 1.83 9.79 -13.72
C GLU A 62 2.01 9.69 -12.20
N LEU A 63 0.93 9.90 -11.43
CA LEU A 63 0.97 9.70 -9.98
C LEU A 63 1.01 8.21 -9.64
N VAL A 64 0.24 7.38 -10.34
CA VAL A 64 0.23 5.92 -10.15
C VAL A 64 1.59 5.32 -10.51
N ALA A 65 2.12 5.67 -11.67
CA ALA A 65 3.45 5.21 -12.09
C ALA A 65 4.54 5.79 -11.17
N GLY A 66 4.43 7.07 -10.80
CA GLY A 66 5.35 7.76 -9.91
C GLY A 66 5.49 7.08 -8.56
N VAL A 67 4.39 6.62 -7.96
CA VAL A 67 4.41 5.83 -6.71
C VAL A 67 5.29 4.59 -6.85
N ILE A 68 5.05 3.77 -7.86
CA ILE A 68 5.77 2.50 -8.03
C ILE A 68 7.25 2.74 -8.34
N LEU A 69 7.55 3.73 -9.18
CA LEU A 69 8.93 4.11 -9.47
C LEU A 69 9.63 4.66 -8.21
N ALA A 70 8.99 5.56 -7.48
CA ALA A 70 9.54 6.15 -6.26
C ALA A 70 9.84 5.08 -5.20
N GLU A 71 8.97 4.10 -5.00
CA GLU A 71 9.23 2.99 -4.07
C GLU A 71 10.47 2.18 -4.47
N ASN A 72 10.62 1.90 -5.77
CA ASN A 72 11.79 1.17 -6.28
C ASN A 72 13.10 1.96 -6.23
N HIS A 73 13.04 3.29 -6.36
CA HIS A 73 14.21 4.18 -6.35
C HIS A 73 14.63 4.63 -4.95
N LEU A 74 13.67 4.90 -4.07
CA LEU A 74 13.92 5.54 -2.78
C LEU A 74 13.95 4.54 -1.62
N ASN A 75 13.15 3.48 -1.67
CA ASN A 75 12.82 2.68 -0.49
C ASN A 75 13.21 1.21 -0.58
N LYS A 76 13.70 0.73 -1.73
CA LYS A 76 14.00 -0.68 -1.95
C LYS A 76 15.11 -1.18 -1.03
N ASN A 77 14.78 -2.13 -0.17
CA ASN A 77 15.70 -2.78 0.73
C ASN A 77 15.56 -4.31 0.67
N TRP A 78 16.49 -5.04 1.29
CA TRP A 78 16.50 -6.51 1.27
C TRP A 78 15.41 -7.14 2.17
N ILE A 79 14.91 -6.40 3.18
CA ILE A 79 13.84 -6.85 4.07
C ILE A 79 12.54 -7.00 3.25
N ASP A 80 12.29 -6.09 2.31
CA ASP A 80 11.13 -6.15 1.41
C ASP A 80 11.11 -7.47 0.63
N THR A 81 12.28 -7.95 0.18
CA THR A 81 12.40 -9.23 -0.54
C THR A 81 12.01 -10.42 0.34
N ILE A 82 12.35 -10.38 1.63
CA ILE A 82 11.99 -11.43 2.59
C ILE A 82 10.48 -11.39 2.89
N GLN A 83 9.92 -10.20 3.09
CA GLN A 83 8.49 -10.04 3.32
C GLN A 83 7.67 -10.56 2.12
N ASP A 84 8.09 -10.21 0.90
CA ASP A 84 7.48 -10.71 -0.32
C ASP A 84 7.56 -12.23 -0.44
N ALA A 85 8.73 -12.83 -0.18
CA ALA A 85 8.93 -14.26 -0.21
C ALA A 85 8.04 -15.00 0.82
N LEU A 86 7.92 -14.43 2.03
CA LEU A 86 7.05 -14.95 3.08
C LEU A 86 5.59 -14.95 2.62
N PHE A 87 5.08 -13.83 2.11
CA PHE A 87 3.69 -13.73 1.64
C PHE A 87 3.43 -14.65 0.44
N ARG A 88 4.36 -14.79 -0.50
CA ARG A 88 4.27 -15.75 -1.61
C ARG A 88 4.19 -17.19 -1.10
N GLY A 89 4.98 -17.52 -0.08
CA GLY A 89 4.91 -18.82 0.61
C GLY A 89 3.53 -19.06 1.21
N ILE A 90 3.04 -18.16 2.06
CA ILE A 90 1.74 -18.28 2.74
C ILE A 90 0.59 -18.38 1.71
N LEU A 91 0.64 -17.61 0.61
CA LEU A 91 -0.36 -17.67 -0.47
C LEU A 91 -0.47 -19.05 -1.11
N LYS A 92 0.65 -19.78 -1.23
CA LYS A 92 0.68 -21.13 -1.80
C LYS A 92 0.04 -22.15 -0.87
N TYR A 93 0.24 -22.02 0.44
CA TYR A 93 -0.19 -23.03 1.41
C TYR A 93 -1.62 -22.85 1.93
N HIS A 94 -2.15 -21.63 1.92
CA HIS A 94 -3.44 -21.32 2.54
C HIS A 94 -4.54 -21.04 1.52
N ASP A 95 -5.75 -21.54 1.79
CA ASP A 95 -6.94 -21.35 0.95
C ASP A 95 -7.63 -19.99 1.16
N ILE A 96 -8.70 -19.75 0.42
CA ILE A 96 -9.46 -18.48 0.46
C ILE A 96 -10.06 -18.25 1.86
N ASP A 97 -10.53 -19.30 2.52
CA ASP A 97 -11.18 -19.18 3.83
C ASP A 97 -10.18 -18.81 4.92
N TRP A 98 -8.97 -19.36 4.87
CA TRP A 98 -7.88 -18.97 5.75
C TRP A 98 -7.53 -17.50 5.60
N TRP A 99 -7.37 -17.01 4.37
CA TRP A 99 -7.07 -15.59 4.11
C TRP A 99 -8.18 -14.66 4.60
N SER A 100 -9.44 -15.09 4.46
CA SER A 100 -10.59 -14.34 4.96
C SER A 100 -10.57 -14.23 6.48
N ARG A 101 -10.34 -15.34 7.21
CA ARG A 101 -10.19 -15.34 8.67
C ARG A 101 -8.99 -14.53 9.14
N TRP A 102 -7.86 -14.63 8.45
CA TRP A 102 -6.66 -13.85 8.74
C TRP A 102 -6.93 -12.34 8.61
N ALA A 103 -7.59 -11.91 7.53
CA ALA A 103 -7.91 -10.50 7.32
C ALA A 103 -8.90 -9.99 8.37
N GLU A 104 -9.96 -10.75 8.68
CA GLU A 104 -10.93 -10.37 9.71
C GLU A 104 -10.25 -10.18 11.08
N TYR A 105 -9.48 -11.19 11.52
CA TYR A 105 -8.75 -11.12 12.78
C TYR A 105 -7.78 -9.94 12.83
N SER A 106 -6.97 -9.78 11.79
CA SER A 106 -5.91 -8.79 11.75
C SER A 106 -6.47 -7.37 11.66
N MET A 107 -7.49 -7.14 10.82
CA MET A 107 -8.19 -5.85 10.73
C MET A 107 -8.81 -5.47 12.08
N ALA A 108 -9.44 -6.43 12.78
CA ALA A 108 -10.00 -6.19 14.12
C ALA A 108 -8.93 -5.82 15.15
N LEU A 109 -7.72 -6.40 15.07
CA LEU A 109 -6.59 -5.98 15.90
C LEU A 109 -6.15 -4.55 15.58
N THR A 110 -6.02 -4.19 14.30
CA THR A 110 -5.62 -2.82 13.93
C THR A 110 -6.63 -1.77 14.38
N ALA A 111 -7.92 -2.10 14.37
CA ALA A 111 -8.97 -1.20 14.88
C ALA A 111 -8.83 -0.93 16.37
N ARG A 112 -8.47 -1.96 17.18
CA ARG A 112 -8.22 -1.80 18.62
C ARG A 112 -7.00 -0.95 18.91
N ASP A 113 -5.99 -1.04 18.05
CA ASP A 113 -4.72 -0.31 18.19
C ASP A 113 -4.74 1.09 17.55
N GLN A 114 -5.87 1.53 17.00
CA GLN A 114 -5.94 2.80 16.26
C GLN A 114 -5.53 4.00 17.12
N SER A 115 -5.89 4.05 18.40
CA SER A 115 -5.50 5.14 19.30
C SER A 115 -3.98 5.17 19.53
N LEU A 116 -3.34 4.01 19.69
CA LEU A 116 -1.89 3.89 19.78
C LEU A 116 -1.23 4.35 18.48
N ARG A 117 -1.75 3.91 17.34
CA ARG A 117 -1.28 4.31 16.00
C ARG A 117 -1.31 5.82 15.82
N LEU A 118 -2.41 6.48 16.19
CA LEU A 118 -2.57 7.92 16.03
C LEU A 118 -1.69 8.72 17.01
N SER A 119 -1.45 8.22 18.22
CA SER A 119 -0.64 8.92 19.23
C SER A 119 0.86 8.74 19.06
N THR A 120 1.32 7.59 18.55
CA THR A 120 2.75 7.23 18.49
C THR A 120 3.29 7.03 17.09
N ASN A 121 2.44 7.05 16.07
CA ASN A 121 2.77 6.66 14.70
C ASN A 121 3.36 5.23 14.62
N LYS A 122 2.99 4.34 15.55
CA LYS A 122 3.46 2.93 15.61
C LYS A 122 2.30 1.95 15.79
N TRP A 123 2.50 0.73 15.30
CA TRP A 123 1.61 -0.41 15.56
C TRP A 123 2.13 -1.21 16.74
N SER A 124 1.26 -1.87 17.52
CA SER A 124 1.74 -2.82 18.52
C SER A 124 2.44 -4.00 17.86
N GLU A 125 3.33 -4.64 18.60
CA GLU A 125 4.00 -5.87 18.16
C GLU A 125 3.02 -6.95 17.73
N ARG A 126 1.84 -7.01 18.37
CA ARG A 126 0.80 -7.97 18.04
C ARG A 126 0.22 -7.72 16.64
N VAL A 127 -0.01 -6.46 16.29
CA VAL A 127 -0.46 -6.09 14.93
C VAL A 127 0.65 -6.37 13.92
N VAL A 128 1.88 -5.97 14.23
CA VAL A 128 3.06 -6.21 13.37
C VAL A 128 3.22 -7.70 13.08
N ALA A 129 3.07 -8.56 14.09
CA ALA A 129 3.20 -10.02 13.95
C ALA A 129 2.16 -10.67 13.02
N THR A 130 1.05 -10.00 12.71
CA THR A 130 0.08 -10.51 11.72
C THR A 130 0.56 -10.38 10.27
N GLY A 131 1.56 -9.53 10.02
CA GLY A 131 2.00 -9.14 8.69
C GLY A 131 1.08 -8.16 7.95
N LEU A 132 -0.09 -7.81 8.52
CA LEU A 132 -1.08 -6.96 7.84
C LEU A 132 -0.56 -5.53 7.55
N VAL A 133 0.44 -5.08 8.29
CA VAL A 133 1.05 -3.74 8.18
C VAL A 133 2.45 -3.77 7.55
N PHE A 134 2.87 -4.90 6.97
CA PHE A 134 4.09 -4.99 6.18
C PHE A 134 3.87 -4.45 4.78
N SER A 135 4.80 -3.64 4.28
CA SER A 135 4.79 -3.17 2.90
C SER A 135 5.31 -4.27 1.99
N ILE A 136 4.51 -4.66 0.99
CA ILE A 136 4.86 -5.76 0.09
C ILE A 136 4.70 -5.37 -1.38
N GLY A 137 5.46 -6.06 -2.22
CA GLY A 137 5.40 -5.99 -3.67
C GLY A 137 5.89 -4.68 -4.29
N PRO A 138 5.67 -4.49 -5.60
CA PRO A 138 6.30 -3.41 -6.35
C PRO A 138 5.94 -2.00 -5.91
N ALA A 139 4.75 -1.84 -5.32
CA ALA A 139 4.24 -0.56 -4.84
C ALA A 139 4.41 -0.38 -3.32
N GLN A 140 5.04 -1.35 -2.63
CA GLN A 140 5.28 -1.34 -1.18
C GLN A 140 4.00 -1.05 -0.36
N ILE A 141 2.90 -1.68 -0.76
CA ILE A 141 1.58 -1.46 -0.17
C ILE A 141 1.37 -2.42 1.00
N THR A 142 0.82 -1.92 2.10
CA THR A 142 0.39 -2.80 3.19
C THR A 142 -0.95 -3.48 2.89
N PRO A 143 -1.12 -4.77 3.24
CA PRO A 143 -2.42 -5.44 3.16
C PRO A 143 -3.56 -4.66 3.83
N ARG A 144 -3.32 -4.04 5.00
CA ARG A 144 -4.31 -3.22 5.69
C ARG A 144 -4.83 -2.10 4.79
N THR A 145 -3.91 -1.33 4.19
CA THR A 145 -4.26 -0.18 3.35
C THR A 145 -5.03 -0.63 2.10
N ALA A 146 -4.56 -1.70 1.43
CA ALA A 146 -5.23 -2.22 0.24
C ALA A 146 -6.66 -2.71 0.54
N LEU A 147 -6.84 -3.49 1.61
CA LEU A 147 -8.16 -3.97 2.02
C LEU A 147 -9.08 -2.81 2.39
N THR A 148 -8.58 -1.85 3.19
CA THR A 148 -9.35 -0.66 3.57
C THR A 148 -9.81 0.12 2.33
N ALA A 149 -8.90 0.41 1.40
CA ALA A 149 -9.22 1.16 0.20
C ALA A 149 -10.20 0.42 -0.72
N CYS A 150 -9.99 -0.89 -0.94
CA CYS A 150 -10.90 -1.71 -1.76
C CYS A 150 -12.34 -1.74 -1.22
N TYR A 151 -12.54 -1.69 0.11
CA TYR A 151 -13.87 -1.69 0.71
C TYR A 151 -14.54 -0.30 0.74
N ASN A 152 -13.77 0.78 0.65
CA ASN A 152 -14.28 2.14 0.89
C ASN A 152 -14.24 3.06 -0.34
N VAL A 153 -13.53 2.68 -1.40
CA VAL A 153 -13.52 3.48 -2.64
C VAL A 153 -14.87 3.43 -3.34
N SER A 154 -15.30 4.57 -3.90
CA SER A 154 -16.61 4.71 -4.54
C SER A 154 -16.83 3.84 -5.78
N ASN A 155 -15.76 3.53 -6.54
CA ASN A 155 -15.83 2.72 -7.76
C ASN A 155 -14.75 1.63 -7.78
N PRO A 156 -14.93 0.54 -7.01
CA PRO A 156 -13.89 -0.47 -6.86
C PRO A 156 -13.66 -1.25 -8.17
N PRO A 157 -12.40 -1.43 -8.60
CA PRO A 157 -12.09 -2.24 -9.78
C PRO A 157 -12.35 -3.73 -9.53
N ALA A 158 -12.32 -4.52 -10.61
CA ALA A 158 -12.62 -5.95 -10.55
C ALA A 158 -11.77 -6.71 -9.51
N LEU A 159 -10.50 -6.35 -9.33
CA LEU A 159 -9.61 -6.95 -8.33
C LEU A 159 -10.14 -6.77 -6.90
N CYS A 160 -10.62 -5.58 -6.55
CA CYS A 160 -11.18 -5.29 -5.22
C CYS A 160 -12.50 -6.02 -4.94
N LYS A 161 -13.18 -6.53 -5.98
CA LYS A 161 -14.40 -7.33 -5.86
C LYS A 161 -14.13 -8.83 -5.69
N LYS A 162 -12.87 -9.25 -5.79
CA LYS A 162 -12.47 -10.64 -5.52
C LYS A 162 -12.30 -10.86 -4.01
N ASN A 163 -11.86 -12.05 -3.62
CA ASN A 163 -11.56 -12.38 -2.24
C ASN A 163 -10.20 -11.81 -1.77
N VAL A 164 -9.98 -11.82 -0.45
CA VAL A 164 -8.74 -11.35 0.20
C VAL A 164 -7.50 -11.96 -0.43
N LYS A 165 -7.48 -13.29 -0.64
CA LYS A 165 -6.33 -13.99 -1.23
C LYS A 165 -5.94 -13.39 -2.59
N ALA A 166 -6.91 -13.05 -3.43
CA ALA A 166 -6.66 -12.42 -4.73
C ALA A 166 -6.10 -10.99 -4.60
N ILE A 167 -6.58 -10.21 -3.63
CA ILE A 167 -6.04 -8.87 -3.35
C ILE A 167 -4.57 -8.97 -2.91
N ILE A 168 -4.27 -9.88 -1.97
CA ILE A 168 -2.89 -10.10 -1.49
C ILE A 168 -1.97 -10.59 -2.60
N ALA A 169 -2.44 -11.51 -3.44
CA ALA A 169 -1.69 -11.92 -4.63
C ALA A 169 -1.45 -10.74 -5.59
N GLY A 170 -2.45 -9.88 -5.76
CA GLY A 170 -2.34 -8.67 -6.56
C GLY A 170 -1.28 -7.69 -6.05
N LEU A 171 -1.09 -7.57 -4.73
CA LEU A 171 -0.04 -6.71 -4.16
C LEU A 171 1.37 -7.09 -4.62
N LEU A 172 1.62 -8.40 -4.76
CA LEU A 172 2.94 -8.94 -5.06
C LEU A 172 3.29 -8.90 -6.55
N GLU A 173 2.31 -8.64 -7.42
CA GLU A 173 2.47 -8.64 -8.87
C GLU A 173 2.33 -7.22 -9.42
N TYR A 174 3.13 -6.84 -10.43
CA TYR A 174 3.13 -5.48 -10.98
C TYR A 174 1.74 -5.01 -11.43
N ASP A 175 1.02 -5.84 -12.16
CA ASP A 175 -0.30 -5.46 -12.71
C ASP A 175 -1.33 -5.26 -11.60
N GLY A 176 -1.31 -6.11 -10.57
CA GLY A 176 -2.16 -5.95 -9.40
C GLY A 176 -1.76 -4.76 -8.54
N ALA A 177 -0.47 -4.50 -8.39
CA ALA A 177 0.06 -3.35 -7.67
C ALA A 177 -0.33 -2.03 -8.33
N ILE A 178 -0.33 -1.93 -9.67
CA ILE A 178 -0.85 -0.77 -10.41
C ILE A 178 -2.33 -0.52 -10.09
N VAL A 179 -3.14 -1.59 -10.08
CA VAL A 179 -4.57 -1.52 -9.73
C VAL A 179 -4.76 -1.02 -8.30
N LEU A 180 -4.06 -1.62 -7.34
CA LEU A 180 -4.22 -1.31 -5.93
C LEU A 180 -3.65 0.05 -5.57
N ALA A 181 -2.52 0.48 -6.15
CA ALA A 181 -1.98 1.82 -5.98
C ALA A 181 -2.98 2.89 -6.45
N SER A 182 -3.61 2.68 -7.61
CA SER A 182 -4.63 3.60 -8.13
C SER A 182 -5.84 3.72 -7.20
N VAL A 183 -6.31 2.58 -6.67
CA VAL A 183 -7.43 2.54 -5.71
C VAL A 183 -7.08 3.24 -4.40
N ILE A 184 -5.88 2.98 -3.87
CA ILE A 184 -5.44 3.60 -2.62
C ILE A 184 -5.28 5.10 -2.81
N LEU A 185 -4.64 5.56 -3.88
CA LEU A 185 -4.53 6.99 -4.19
C LEU A 185 -5.91 7.64 -4.23
N ARG A 186 -6.87 7.05 -4.95
CA ARG A 186 -8.25 7.58 -4.97
C ARG A 186 -8.87 7.64 -3.58
N PHE A 187 -8.78 6.55 -2.82
CA PHE A 187 -9.28 6.46 -1.45
C PHE A 187 -8.66 7.53 -0.53
N GLU A 188 -7.34 7.72 -0.60
CA GLU A 188 -6.63 8.68 0.24
C GLU A 188 -7.06 10.13 -0.05
N ALA A 189 -7.26 10.49 -1.33
CA ALA A 189 -7.79 11.80 -1.71
C ALA A 189 -9.24 12.01 -1.23
N GLU A 190 -10.13 11.03 -1.47
CA GLU A 190 -11.52 11.09 -1.02
C GLU A 190 -11.61 11.21 0.51
N SER A 191 -10.87 10.37 1.23
CA SER A 191 -10.82 10.37 2.68
C SER A 191 -10.22 11.66 3.22
N HIS A 192 -9.17 12.21 2.60
CA HIS A 192 -8.59 13.49 3.02
C HIS A 192 -9.58 14.65 2.86
N LYS A 193 -10.25 14.74 1.71
CA LYS A 193 -11.28 15.75 1.46
C LYS A 193 -12.45 15.64 2.43
N MET A 194 -12.91 14.43 2.72
CA MET A 194 -14.00 14.20 3.67
C MET A 194 -13.65 14.66 5.09
N ASN A 195 -12.41 14.41 5.55
CA ASN A 195 -12.01 14.69 6.93
C ASN A 195 -11.52 16.14 7.16
N THR A 196 -10.94 16.77 6.14
CA THR A 196 -10.31 18.10 6.27
C THR A 196 -11.02 19.20 5.48
N GLY A 197 -11.92 18.84 4.56
CA GLY A 197 -12.54 19.74 3.60
C GLY A 197 -11.63 20.14 2.42
N LYS A 198 -10.37 19.69 2.38
CA LYS A 198 -9.38 20.11 1.37
C LYS A 198 -9.22 19.07 0.25
N ASP A 199 -9.24 19.52 -1.00
CA ASP A 199 -9.04 18.66 -2.16
C ASP A 199 -7.57 18.67 -2.59
N VAL A 200 -6.94 17.49 -2.60
CA VAL A 200 -5.52 17.32 -2.94
C VAL A 200 -5.30 16.91 -4.40
N SER A 201 -6.38 16.74 -5.18
CA SER A 201 -6.28 16.23 -6.56
C SER A 201 -5.43 17.09 -7.50
N ASN A 202 -5.25 18.38 -7.17
CA ASN A 202 -4.39 19.31 -7.93
C ASN A 202 -2.96 19.44 -7.37
N ASN A 203 -2.60 18.67 -6.33
CA ASN A 203 -1.28 18.68 -5.72
C ASN A 203 -0.72 17.25 -5.64
N LEU A 204 0.01 16.84 -6.67
CA LEU A 204 0.55 15.48 -6.80
C LEU A 204 1.46 15.11 -5.64
N GLY A 205 2.31 16.03 -5.18
CA GLY A 205 3.26 15.77 -4.10
C GLY A 205 2.57 15.52 -2.76
N LEU A 206 1.56 16.32 -2.41
CA LEU A 206 0.75 16.11 -1.21
C LEU A 206 -0.08 14.83 -1.33
N TRP A 207 -0.67 14.57 -2.50
CA TRP A 207 -1.45 13.37 -2.74
C TRP A 207 -0.60 12.10 -2.55
N ALA A 208 0.62 12.06 -3.11
CA ALA A 208 1.53 10.94 -2.90
C ALA A 208 2.05 10.86 -1.46
N THR A 209 2.17 11.98 -0.76
CA THR A 209 2.55 12.00 0.66
C THR A 209 1.49 11.31 1.53
N LEU A 210 0.20 11.48 1.22
CA LEU A 210 -0.89 10.76 1.91
C LEU A 210 -0.79 9.24 1.70
N TYR A 211 -0.42 8.81 0.50
CA TYR A 211 -0.16 7.41 0.20
C TYR A 211 1.00 6.86 1.03
N ASN A 212 2.15 7.53 1.01
CA ASN A 212 3.39 7.00 1.59
C ASN A 212 3.44 7.06 3.12
N ALA A 213 2.95 8.13 3.74
CA ALA A 213 3.04 8.31 5.19
C ALA A 213 1.90 7.62 5.99
N GLY A 214 0.91 7.06 5.28
CA GLY A 214 -0.34 6.57 5.87
C GLY A 214 -1.29 7.73 6.18
N GLY A 215 -2.33 7.88 5.35
CA GLY A 215 -3.22 9.02 5.44
C GLY A 215 -4.06 9.07 6.72
N ASP A 216 -4.25 7.95 7.43
CA ASP A 216 -4.97 7.92 8.70
C ASP A 216 -4.29 8.75 9.79
N TYR A 217 -2.97 8.62 9.91
CA TYR A 217 -2.16 9.45 10.80
C TYR A 217 -2.11 10.91 10.34
N LEU A 218 -1.86 11.15 9.06
CA LEU A 218 -1.74 12.52 8.54
C LEU A 218 -3.04 13.33 8.64
N ARG A 219 -4.19 12.70 8.39
CA ARG A 219 -5.50 13.34 8.56
C ARG A 219 -5.74 13.70 10.03
N HIS A 220 -5.32 12.86 10.96
CA HIS A 220 -5.49 13.13 12.40
C HIS A 220 -4.64 14.31 12.86
N GLU A 221 -3.41 14.45 12.36
CA GLU A 221 -2.56 15.57 12.76
C GLU A 221 -3.07 16.94 12.29
N ASN A 222 -3.98 17.00 11.30
CA ASN A 222 -4.58 18.22 10.75
C ASN A 222 -3.58 19.37 10.50
N LYS A 223 -2.35 19.01 10.15
CA LYS A 223 -1.31 19.98 9.78
C LYS A 223 -1.35 20.16 8.28
N ASP A 224 -1.29 21.41 7.83
CA ASP A 224 -0.97 21.76 6.45
C ASP A 224 0.46 21.30 6.15
N LYS A 225 0.61 20.00 5.91
CA LYS A 225 1.90 19.41 5.61
C LYS A 225 2.24 19.65 4.15
N THR A 226 3.48 20.06 3.95
CA THR A 226 4.13 20.05 2.65
C THR A 226 4.41 18.60 2.22
N SER A 227 4.63 18.41 0.92
CA SER A 227 5.09 17.13 0.36
C SER A 227 6.33 16.62 1.12
N ASN A 228 6.37 15.33 1.45
CA ASN A 228 7.59 14.69 1.96
C ASN A 228 8.56 14.36 0.80
N ASN A 229 9.74 13.79 1.09
CA ASN A 229 10.71 13.45 0.04
C ASN A 229 10.13 12.55 -1.06
N PHE A 230 9.24 11.62 -0.70
CA PHE A 230 8.55 10.75 -1.65
C PHE A 230 7.61 11.54 -2.56
N GLY A 231 6.77 12.40 -1.98
CA GLY A 231 5.87 13.27 -2.73
C GLY A 231 6.60 14.27 -3.62
N MET A 232 7.67 14.89 -3.10
CA MET A 232 8.52 15.80 -3.87
C MET A 232 9.17 15.09 -5.06
N TRP A 233 9.66 13.86 -4.87
CA TRP A 233 10.24 13.10 -5.98
C TRP A 233 9.23 12.88 -7.09
N ILE A 234 7.99 12.50 -6.76
CA ILE A 234 6.95 12.27 -7.76
C ILE A 234 6.58 13.57 -8.47
N GLU A 235 6.39 14.66 -7.72
CA GLU A 235 6.09 15.98 -8.27
C GLU A 235 7.16 16.45 -9.27
N LEU A 236 8.44 16.27 -8.94
CA LEU A 236 9.56 16.65 -9.80
C LEU A 236 9.66 15.80 -11.08
N ASN A 237 9.21 14.54 -11.04
CA ASN A 237 9.30 13.61 -12.19
C ASN A 237 7.98 13.47 -12.97
N ALA A 238 6.89 14.10 -12.50
CA ALA A 238 5.54 13.91 -13.04
C ALA A 238 5.44 14.20 -14.55
N ASN A 239 6.04 15.30 -15.01
CA ASN A 239 6.01 15.69 -16.43
C ASN A 239 6.72 14.66 -17.33
N ASP A 240 7.88 14.15 -16.88
CA ASP A 240 8.64 13.16 -17.64
C ASP A 240 7.89 11.83 -17.71
N ILE A 241 7.31 11.40 -16.59
CA ILE A 241 6.48 10.19 -16.52
C ILE A 241 5.26 10.34 -17.43
N ALA A 242 4.54 11.46 -17.35
CA ALA A 242 3.36 11.74 -18.16
C ALA A 242 3.69 11.67 -19.66
N ARG A 243 4.82 12.26 -20.08
CA ARG A 243 5.31 12.21 -21.46
C ARG A 243 5.61 10.79 -21.92
N LEU A 244 6.21 9.96 -21.06
CA LEU A 244 6.54 8.57 -21.39
C LEU A 244 5.30 7.67 -21.46
N LEU A 245 4.32 7.89 -20.58
CA LEU A 245 3.06 7.17 -20.60
C LEU A 245 2.23 7.55 -21.83
N ALA A 246 2.19 8.85 -22.17
CA ALA A 246 1.41 9.41 -23.28
C ALA A 246 -0.06 8.93 -23.27
N CYS A 247 -0.70 8.98 -22.10
CA CYS A 247 -2.10 8.63 -21.94
C CYS A 247 -2.98 9.64 -22.71
N SER A 248 -3.65 9.19 -23.76
CA SER A 248 -4.65 9.93 -24.53
C SER A 248 -6.05 9.75 -23.98
#